data_AF-A0A414AX27-F1
#
_entry.id   AF-A0A414AX27-F1
#
_cell.length_a   1.000
_cell.length_b   1.000
_cell.length_c   1.000
_cell.angle_alpha   90.00
_cell.angle_beta   90.00
_cell.angle_gamma   90.00
#
_symmetry.space_group_name_H-M   'P 1'
#
loop_
_entity.id
_entity.type
_entity.pdbx_description
1 polymer ?
#
loop_
_entity_poly.entity_id
_entity_poly.type
_entity_poly.pdbx_seq_one_letter_code
_entity_poly.pdbx_strand_id
1 'polypeptide(L)'
;MSNKAGPYKLCDFRPFYGYIFSHEINGVGGEGYEYWGHCDIDVIWGNLSKFYPDEIIRQYDRFLIWGHLTMYRNTPDNNEMFRRLDFKNVNYKIIVNSKYNWAIDEYSKYSLLRIQEKLDCYQIYRDRDAIADIAPYDGYQICDGAGYIAPSVMSPLDYVRVEPGAIYIKRSEDEAEEEKAYAHFQKRDFDILPLNDDGQYYVLSNTICTDKDYKGRVTIKKSNRKWEIKRAQCGKILEIIFQGTGRTDDKDIKDRTDRKRYTWPMHTKRNIRSRS
;
A
#
# COMPACT_ATOMS: atom_id res chain seq x y z
N MET A 1 12.86 0.78 5.07
CA MET A 1 14.00 1.73 5.10
C MET A 1 13.54 3.01 4.41
N SER A 2 13.94 4.18 4.89
CA SER A 2 13.77 5.44 4.17
C SER A 2 14.96 5.55 3.19
N ASN A 3 14.79 5.11 1.94
CA ASN A 3 15.84 5.20 0.92
C ASN A 3 16.04 6.68 0.54
N LYS A 4 17.25 7.05 0.07
CA LYS A 4 17.49 8.37 -0.53
C LYS A 4 16.42 8.59 -1.60
N ALA A 5 15.73 9.73 -1.50
CA ALA A 5 14.45 10.08 -2.10
C ALA A 5 14.23 9.51 -3.51
N GLY A 6 15.18 9.70 -4.42
CA GLY A 6 15.09 9.19 -5.80
C GLY A 6 13.71 9.49 -6.43
N PRO A 7 13.30 8.73 -7.45
CA PRO A 7 11.95 8.81 -8.01
C PRO A 7 10.85 8.49 -6.97
N TYR A 8 11.14 7.64 -5.99
CA TYR A 8 10.20 7.23 -4.94
C TYR A 8 9.72 8.37 -4.04
N LYS A 9 10.38 9.54 -4.08
CA LYS A 9 9.91 10.70 -3.32
C LYS A 9 8.56 11.21 -3.81
N LEU A 10 8.23 10.98 -5.08
CA LEU A 10 6.92 11.33 -5.64
C LEU A 10 5.76 10.65 -4.88
N CYS A 11 5.99 9.44 -4.35
CA CYS A 11 5.01 8.71 -3.55
C CYS A 11 4.60 9.49 -2.29
N ASP A 12 5.54 10.24 -1.67
CA ASP A 12 5.20 11.08 -0.51
C ASP A 12 4.30 12.26 -0.85
N PHE A 13 4.14 12.62 -2.13
CA PHE A 13 3.25 13.69 -2.57
C PHE A 13 1.89 13.18 -3.05
N ARG A 14 1.73 11.87 -3.30
CA ARG A 14 0.46 11.29 -3.78
C ARG A 14 -0.75 11.64 -2.90
N PRO A 15 -0.68 11.58 -1.55
CA PRO A 15 -1.83 11.95 -0.73
C PRO A 15 -2.13 13.46 -0.72
N PHE A 16 -1.35 14.27 -1.43
CA PHE A 16 -1.46 15.73 -1.47
C PHE A 16 -2.05 16.19 -2.81
N TYR A 17 -2.29 15.27 -3.75
CA TYR A 17 -2.73 15.58 -5.11
C TYR A 17 -4.05 16.35 -5.15
N GLY A 18 -5.02 16.03 -4.28
CA GLY A 18 -6.27 16.80 -4.15
C GLY A 18 -6.06 18.29 -3.87
N TYR A 19 -4.98 18.65 -3.17
CA TYR A 19 -4.62 20.03 -2.90
C TYR A 19 -3.74 20.63 -4.00
N ILE A 20 -2.70 19.90 -4.43
CA ILE A 20 -1.72 20.35 -5.43
C ILE A 20 -2.40 20.61 -6.78
N PHE A 21 -3.30 19.71 -7.19
CA PHE A 21 -4.00 19.76 -8.48
C PHE A 21 -5.46 20.17 -8.32
N SER A 22 -5.74 21.03 -7.34
CA SER A 22 -7.12 21.46 -7.04
C SER A 22 -7.79 22.19 -8.21
N HIS A 23 -7.02 22.89 -9.04
CA HIS A 23 -7.55 23.53 -10.25
C HIS A 23 -8.00 22.49 -11.28
N GLU A 24 -7.20 21.46 -11.52
CA GLU A 24 -7.49 20.38 -12.46
C GLU A 24 -8.63 19.50 -11.97
N ILE A 25 -8.65 19.18 -10.67
CA ILE A 25 -9.63 18.25 -10.08
C ILE A 25 -11.01 18.91 -9.93
N ASN A 26 -11.08 20.21 -9.70
CA ASN A 26 -12.36 20.92 -9.59
C ASN A 26 -12.91 21.37 -10.95
N GLY A 27 -12.11 21.30 -12.01
CA GLY A 27 -12.51 21.65 -13.37
C GLY A 27 -12.76 23.15 -13.58
N VAL A 28 -13.17 23.51 -14.80
CA VAL A 28 -13.57 24.87 -15.19
C VAL A 28 -15.05 24.83 -15.60
N GLY A 29 -15.89 25.63 -14.94
CA GLY A 29 -17.32 25.74 -15.29
C GLY A 29 -18.31 24.91 -14.46
N GLY A 30 -17.86 24.30 -13.34
CA GLY A 30 -18.75 23.60 -12.39
C GLY A 30 -18.83 22.08 -12.55
N GLU A 31 -18.08 21.51 -13.50
CA GLU A 31 -17.95 20.05 -13.68
C GLU A 31 -16.58 19.57 -13.14
N GLY A 32 -16.53 19.25 -11.85
CA GLY A 32 -15.35 18.70 -11.18
C GLY A 32 -15.41 17.17 -11.05
N TYR A 33 -14.27 16.55 -10.77
CA TYR A 33 -14.22 15.11 -10.48
C TYR A 33 -14.76 14.82 -9.08
N GLU A 34 -15.59 13.77 -8.95
CA GLU A 34 -16.11 13.33 -7.64
C GLU A 34 -15.02 12.68 -6.76
N TYR A 35 -14.02 12.06 -7.41
CA TYR A 35 -12.88 11.42 -6.77
C TYR A 35 -11.60 11.77 -7.53
N TRP A 36 -10.48 11.82 -6.82
CA TRP A 36 -9.13 11.82 -7.37
C TRP A 36 -8.33 10.66 -6.77
N GLY A 37 -7.24 10.25 -7.39
CA GLY A 37 -6.49 9.10 -6.90
C GLY A 37 -5.09 8.96 -7.47
N HIS A 38 -4.48 7.84 -7.14
CA HIS A 38 -3.19 7.43 -7.68
C HIS A 38 -3.13 5.91 -7.85
N CYS A 39 -2.26 5.47 -8.75
CA CYS A 39 -1.93 4.07 -8.96
C CYS A 39 -0.44 3.91 -9.26
N ASP A 40 0.02 2.66 -9.26
CA ASP A 40 1.35 2.31 -9.73
C ASP A 40 1.31 1.94 -11.22
N ILE A 41 2.48 1.98 -11.87
CA ILE A 41 2.63 1.71 -13.30
C ILE A 41 2.79 0.22 -13.62
N ASP A 42 3.08 -0.59 -12.61
CA ASP A 42 3.26 -2.05 -12.69
C ASP A 42 1.95 -2.79 -12.37
N VAL A 43 0.84 -2.29 -12.92
CA VAL A 43 -0.51 -2.85 -12.76
C VAL A 43 -1.12 -3.19 -14.12
N ILE A 44 -1.78 -4.35 -14.20
CA ILE A 44 -2.62 -4.74 -15.33
C ILE A 44 -4.07 -4.77 -14.86
N TRP A 45 -4.94 -4.03 -15.55
CA TRP A 45 -6.34 -3.83 -15.19
C TRP A 45 -7.26 -4.85 -15.87
N GLY A 46 -8.19 -5.42 -15.11
CA GLY A 46 -9.39 -6.08 -15.63
C GLY A 46 -10.59 -5.12 -15.65
N ASN A 47 -11.79 -5.65 -15.49
CA ASN A 47 -13.01 -4.85 -15.45
C ASN A 47 -13.25 -4.27 -14.04
N LEU A 48 -12.68 -3.09 -13.75
CA LEU A 48 -12.87 -2.44 -12.45
C LEU A 48 -14.35 -2.21 -12.11
N SER A 49 -15.19 -1.81 -13.06
CA SER A 49 -16.60 -1.51 -12.82
C SER A 49 -17.43 -2.73 -12.41
N LYS A 50 -16.99 -3.95 -12.78
CA LYS A 50 -17.60 -5.20 -12.34
C LYS A 50 -17.36 -5.46 -10.85
N PHE A 51 -16.17 -5.16 -10.35
CA PHE A 51 -15.79 -5.39 -8.95
C PHE A 51 -16.11 -4.21 -8.05
N TYR A 52 -16.02 -3.00 -8.60
CA TYR A 52 -16.18 -1.73 -7.90
C TYR A 52 -17.19 -0.82 -8.61
N PRO A 53 -18.49 -1.16 -8.54
CA PRO A 53 -19.53 -0.26 -9.02
C PRO A 53 -19.48 1.11 -8.34
N ASP A 54 -19.89 2.15 -9.07
CA ASP A 54 -19.89 3.54 -8.59
C ASP A 54 -20.67 3.71 -7.28
N GLU A 55 -21.77 2.98 -7.11
CA GLU A 55 -22.58 3.02 -5.89
C GLU A 55 -21.82 2.53 -4.65
N ILE A 56 -20.86 1.63 -4.81
CA ILE A 56 -19.97 1.20 -3.73
C ILE A 56 -18.95 2.29 -3.48
N ILE A 57 -18.28 2.78 -4.52
CA ILE A 57 -17.22 3.81 -4.40
C ILE A 57 -17.74 5.05 -3.68
N ARG A 58 -18.92 5.55 -4.08
CA ARG A 58 -19.54 6.79 -3.57
C ARG A 58 -19.86 6.75 -2.06
N GLN A 59 -19.83 5.59 -1.41
CA GLN A 59 -20.06 5.46 0.03
C GLN A 59 -18.84 5.80 0.89
N TYR A 60 -17.64 5.89 0.29
CA TYR A 60 -16.39 5.99 1.06
C TYR A 60 -15.61 7.28 0.79
N ASP A 61 -14.97 7.82 1.81
CA ASP A 61 -14.09 8.99 1.70
C ASP A 61 -12.71 8.62 1.15
N ARG A 62 -12.28 7.38 1.41
CA ARG A 62 -11.13 6.74 0.79
C ARG A 62 -11.50 5.36 0.26
N PHE A 63 -11.18 5.12 -0.99
CA PHE A 63 -11.38 3.85 -1.65
C PHE A 63 -10.04 3.16 -1.89
N LEU A 64 -9.86 1.98 -1.30
CA LEU A 64 -8.60 1.22 -1.25
C LEU A 64 -7.47 1.99 -0.53
N ILE A 65 -6.42 1.26 -0.14
CA ILE A 65 -5.46 1.75 0.87
C ILE A 65 -3.99 1.57 0.50
N TRP A 66 -3.70 1.04 -0.69
CA TRP A 66 -2.34 0.67 -1.11
C TRP A 66 -1.90 1.51 -2.31
N GLY A 67 -0.58 1.67 -2.48
CA GLY A 67 0.00 2.52 -3.53
C GLY A 67 -0.50 2.20 -4.94
N HIS A 68 -0.72 0.91 -5.22
CA HIS A 68 -1.12 0.39 -6.54
C HIS A 68 -2.51 0.87 -7.01
N LEU A 69 -3.41 1.21 -6.09
CA LEU A 69 -4.66 1.92 -6.39
C LEU A 69 -5.24 2.50 -5.09
N THR A 70 -5.43 3.81 -5.05
CA THR A 70 -6.17 4.49 -4.00
C THR A 70 -6.90 5.69 -4.60
N MET A 71 -8.16 5.89 -4.20
CA MET A 71 -8.94 7.08 -4.53
C MET A 71 -9.45 7.78 -3.26
N TYR A 72 -9.67 9.07 -3.38
CA TYR A 72 -10.10 9.97 -2.33
C TYR A 72 -11.30 10.76 -2.84
N ARG A 73 -12.37 10.81 -2.06
CA ARG A 73 -13.52 11.67 -2.36
C ARG A 73 -13.04 13.12 -2.45
N ASN A 74 -13.40 13.82 -3.51
CA ASN A 74 -12.98 15.20 -3.73
C ASN A 74 -13.78 16.15 -2.83
N THR A 75 -13.32 16.32 -1.59
CA THR A 75 -13.87 17.29 -0.64
C THR A 75 -12.76 18.13 -0.04
N PRO A 76 -13.02 19.38 0.37
CA PRO A 76 -12.01 20.23 1.02
C PRO A 76 -11.32 19.54 2.20
N ASP A 77 -12.10 18.87 3.06
CA ASP A 77 -11.58 18.16 4.22
C ASP A 77 -10.64 17.01 3.86
N ASN A 78 -10.96 16.26 2.80
CA ASN A 78 -10.14 15.15 2.36
C ASN A 78 -8.86 15.64 1.65
N ASN A 79 -9.00 16.67 0.83
CA ASN A 79 -7.91 17.28 0.07
C ASN A 79 -6.87 17.92 0.99
N GLU A 80 -7.26 18.38 2.18
CA GLU A 80 -6.37 18.96 3.19
C GLU A 80 -6.01 18.00 4.34
N MET A 81 -6.41 16.72 4.27
CA MET A 81 -6.19 15.75 5.36
C MET A 81 -4.71 15.60 5.73
N PHE A 82 -3.80 15.80 4.77
CA PHE A 82 -2.34 15.80 5.01
C PHE A 82 -1.90 16.81 6.07
N ARG A 83 -2.64 17.91 6.29
CA ARG A 83 -2.33 18.90 7.34
C ARG A 83 -2.45 18.30 8.74
N ARG A 84 -3.23 17.23 8.92
CA ARG A 84 -3.39 16.50 10.18
C ARG A 84 -2.26 15.50 10.44
N LEU A 85 -1.27 15.39 9.55
CA LEU A 85 -0.07 14.57 9.78
C LEU A 85 0.68 15.07 11.01
N ASP A 86 0.61 14.29 12.09
CA ASP A 86 1.44 14.46 13.28
C ASP A 86 1.78 13.10 13.91
N PHE A 87 3.00 12.63 13.65
CA PHE A 87 3.53 11.40 14.23
C PHE A 87 4.80 11.69 15.04
N LYS A 88 4.65 11.91 16.34
CA LYS A 88 5.78 12.24 17.24
C LYS A 88 6.59 13.43 16.71
N ASN A 89 5.92 14.55 16.45
CA ASN A 89 6.50 15.78 15.91
C ASN A 89 6.98 15.69 14.45
N VAL A 90 6.61 14.63 13.71
CA VAL A 90 6.79 14.56 12.26
C VAL A 90 5.50 15.00 11.59
N ASN A 91 5.53 16.17 10.96
CA ASN A 91 4.43 16.74 10.19
C ASN A 91 4.72 16.72 8.68
N TYR A 92 3.72 17.09 7.89
CA TYR A 92 3.84 17.11 6.42
C TYR A 92 4.99 17.99 5.91
N LYS A 93 5.33 19.09 6.59
CA LYS A 93 6.44 19.97 6.18
C LYS A 93 7.78 19.27 6.30
N ILE A 94 7.98 18.51 7.37
CA ILE A 94 9.19 17.69 7.57
C ILE A 94 9.27 16.61 6.48
N ILE A 95 8.16 15.94 6.20
CA ILE A 95 8.09 14.88 5.20
C ILE A 95 8.43 15.44 3.81
N VAL A 96 7.75 16.50 3.37
CA VAL A 96 7.98 17.15 2.07
C VAL A 96 9.43 17.57 1.86
N ASN A 97 10.06 18.16 2.90
CA ASN A 97 11.45 18.61 2.83
C ASN A 97 12.49 17.49 3.07
N SER A 98 12.04 16.27 3.35
CA SER A 98 12.94 15.16 3.63
C SER A 98 13.59 14.63 2.36
N LYS A 99 14.91 14.42 2.42
CA LYS A 99 15.67 13.68 1.39
C LYS A 99 15.37 12.18 1.34
N TYR A 100 14.41 11.70 2.11
CA TYR A 100 13.99 10.30 2.14
C TYR A 100 12.52 10.14 1.77
N ASN A 101 12.18 8.96 1.25
CA ASN A 101 10.79 8.51 1.10
C ASN A 101 10.26 8.01 2.46
N TRP A 102 9.09 8.49 2.87
CA TRP A 102 8.39 8.13 4.10
C TRP A 102 7.24 7.13 3.89
N ALA A 103 6.90 6.82 2.63
CA ALA A 103 5.86 5.88 2.24
C ALA A 103 4.53 6.20 2.93
N ILE A 104 4.11 7.47 2.81
CA ILE A 104 2.87 7.95 3.43
C ILE A 104 1.61 7.60 2.64
N ASP A 105 1.77 7.27 1.36
CA ASP A 105 0.73 6.74 0.48
C ASP A 105 0.41 5.25 0.78
N GLU A 106 1.40 4.53 1.31
CA GLU A 106 1.29 3.13 1.71
C GLU A 106 0.80 2.93 3.15
N TYR A 107 0.42 1.69 3.50
CA TYR A 107 0.16 1.30 4.88
C TYR A 107 1.46 1.18 5.69
N SER A 108 1.94 2.33 6.17
CA SER A 108 3.15 2.45 7.00
C SER A 108 2.85 3.05 8.37
N LYS A 109 3.89 3.22 9.19
CA LYS A 109 3.80 3.91 10.49
C LYS A 109 3.43 5.39 10.34
N TYR A 110 3.83 6.02 9.24
CA TYR A 110 3.67 7.45 8.98
C TYR A 110 2.56 7.73 7.94
N SER A 111 1.80 6.70 7.57
CA SER A 111 0.76 6.78 6.56
C SER A 111 -0.34 7.78 6.94
N LEU A 112 -0.84 8.50 5.94
CA LEU A 112 -2.06 9.28 6.08
C LEU A 112 -3.24 8.39 6.53
N LEU A 113 -3.24 7.11 6.12
CA LEU A 113 -4.27 6.15 6.50
C LEU A 113 -4.40 6.00 8.03
N ARG A 114 -3.30 6.06 8.77
CA ARG A 114 -3.31 5.90 10.24
C ARG A 114 -4.04 7.03 10.97
N ILE A 115 -4.16 8.19 10.34
CA ILE A 115 -4.93 9.32 10.88
C ILE A 115 -6.39 9.16 10.49
N GLN A 116 -6.65 8.85 9.22
CA GLN A 116 -7.98 8.58 8.69
C GLN A 116 -8.70 7.48 9.49
N GLU A 117 -7.99 6.40 9.84
CA GLU A 117 -8.51 5.29 10.66
C GLU A 117 -8.91 5.66 12.09
N LYS A 118 -8.49 6.83 12.59
CA LYS A 118 -8.85 7.31 13.94
C LYS A 118 -10.03 8.29 13.91
N LEU A 119 -10.53 8.64 12.74
CA LEU A 119 -11.65 9.56 12.58
C LEU A 119 -12.93 8.75 12.53
N ASP A 120 -13.80 8.91 13.53
CA ASP A 120 -15.06 8.15 13.64
C ASP A 120 -15.99 8.35 12.43
N CYS A 121 -15.90 9.50 11.75
CA CYS A 121 -16.73 9.84 10.60
C CYS A 121 -16.09 9.55 9.23
N TYR A 122 -14.87 9.00 9.17
CA TYR A 122 -14.15 8.82 7.90
C TYR A 122 -14.30 7.39 7.37
N GLN A 123 -14.99 7.24 6.24
CA GLN A 123 -15.32 5.93 5.68
C GLN A 123 -14.20 5.44 4.75
N ILE A 124 -13.67 4.25 5.03
CA ILE A 124 -12.54 3.65 4.27
C ILE A 124 -12.96 2.29 3.72
N TYR A 125 -13.01 2.16 2.40
CA TYR A 125 -13.18 0.88 1.74
C TYR A 125 -11.84 0.14 1.65
N ARG A 126 -11.87 -1.16 1.92
CA ARG A 126 -10.73 -2.05 1.78
C ARG A 126 -11.20 -3.27 1.02
N ASP A 127 -10.47 -3.59 -0.03
CA ASP A 127 -10.56 -4.87 -0.70
C ASP A 127 -9.15 -5.39 -0.90
N ARG A 128 -9.01 -6.70 -0.74
CA ARG A 128 -7.81 -7.49 -1.00
C ARG A 128 -8.17 -8.78 -1.74
N ASP A 129 -9.45 -9.12 -1.84
CA ASP A 129 -9.92 -10.36 -2.45
C ASP A 129 -10.00 -10.18 -3.96
N ALA A 130 -10.50 -9.05 -4.47
CA ALA A 130 -10.48 -8.81 -5.92
C ALA A 130 -9.11 -8.37 -6.47
N ILE A 131 -8.09 -8.22 -5.63
CA ILE A 131 -6.77 -7.70 -6.04
C ILE A 131 -5.76 -8.83 -6.10
N ALA A 132 -5.11 -9.02 -7.25
CA ALA A 132 -3.96 -9.91 -7.36
C ALA A 132 -2.64 -9.18 -7.04
N ASP A 133 -2.28 -9.09 -5.75
CA ASP A 133 -1.00 -8.49 -5.32
C ASP A 133 0.11 -9.55 -5.35
N ILE A 134 0.92 -9.53 -6.40
CA ILE A 134 1.90 -10.61 -6.64
C ILE A 134 3.21 -10.24 -5.96
N ALA A 135 3.73 -11.15 -5.14
CA ALA A 135 4.97 -10.95 -4.41
C ALA A 135 6.19 -10.91 -5.36
N PRO A 136 7.17 -10.04 -5.12
CA PRO A 136 8.38 -9.94 -5.93
C PRO A 136 9.52 -10.84 -5.42
N TYR A 137 9.25 -11.63 -4.37
CA TYR A 137 10.24 -12.39 -3.61
C TYR A 137 9.79 -13.84 -3.50
N ASP A 138 10.75 -14.72 -3.24
CA ASP A 138 10.51 -16.12 -2.86
C ASP A 138 9.70 -16.95 -3.89
N GLY A 139 9.83 -16.61 -5.18
CA GLY A 139 9.21 -17.34 -6.30
C GLY A 139 8.08 -16.54 -6.97
N TYR A 140 7.23 -17.21 -7.75
CA TYR A 140 6.01 -16.60 -8.28
C TYR A 140 4.86 -16.91 -7.33
N GLN A 141 4.53 -15.93 -6.49
CA GLN A 141 3.56 -16.10 -5.42
C GLN A 141 2.61 -14.92 -5.38
N ILE A 142 1.35 -15.18 -5.04
CA ILE A 142 0.37 -14.15 -4.73
C ILE A 142 0.30 -13.95 -3.21
N CYS A 143 0.14 -12.69 -2.79
CA CYS A 143 -0.10 -12.32 -1.40
C CYS A 143 -1.60 -12.34 -1.13
N ASP A 144 -2.11 -13.47 -0.64
CA ASP A 144 -3.49 -13.61 -0.21
C ASP A 144 -3.64 -13.12 1.24
N GLY A 145 -4.66 -12.31 1.50
CA GLY A 145 -4.93 -11.77 2.82
C GLY A 145 -3.92 -10.72 3.30
N ALA A 146 -4.43 -9.64 3.87
CA ALA A 146 -3.67 -8.69 4.68
C ALA A 146 -4.66 -7.82 5.47
N GLY A 147 -5.44 -8.45 6.33
CA GLY A 147 -6.28 -7.73 7.27
C GLY A 147 -5.46 -7.29 8.49
N TYR A 148 -5.92 -6.25 9.18
CA TYR A 148 -5.49 -5.95 10.56
C TYR A 148 -5.61 -7.14 11.54
N ILE A 149 -6.32 -8.20 11.13
CA ILE A 149 -6.78 -9.34 11.94
C ILE A 149 -5.97 -10.62 11.67
N ALA A 150 -5.38 -10.79 10.47
CA ALA A 150 -4.66 -12.01 10.11
C ALA A 150 -3.42 -11.72 9.24
N PRO A 151 -2.31 -12.48 9.43
CA PRO A 151 -1.10 -12.33 8.62
C PRO A 151 -1.35 -12.68 7.16
N SER A 152 -0.57 -12.08 6.27
CA SER A 152 -0.57 -12.43 4.85
C SER A 152 -0.08 -13.85 4.62
N VAL A 153 -0.78 -14.54 3.73
CA VAL A 153 -0.44 -15.88 3.25
C VAL A 153 0.15 -15.73 1.85
N MET A 154 1.27 -16.42 1.61
CA MET A 154 1.85 -16.48 0.28
C MET A 154 1.43 -17.79 -0.35
N SER A 155 0.75 -17.71 -1.49
CA SER A 155 0.28 -18.87 -2.24
C SER A 155 1.05 -18.98 -3.56
N PRO A 156 1.57 -20.16 -3.94
CA PRO A 156 2.19 -20.36 -5.25
C PRO A 156 1.23 -20.03 -6.39
N LEU A 157 1.73 -19.30 -7.38
CA LEU A 157 1.00 -18.88 -8.56
C LEU A 157 1.62 -19.53 -9.80
N ASP A 158 0.80 -20.10 -10.67
CA ASP A 158 1.26 -20.63 -11.96
C ASP A 158 1.33 -19.50 -12.99
N TYR A 159 0.21 -18.80 -13.19
CA TYR A 159 0.09 -17.71 -14.16
C TYR A 159 -1.00 -16.71 -13.77
N VAL A 160 -0.90 -15.51 -14.35
CA VAL A 160 -2.02 -14.59 -14.54
C VAL A 160 -2.38 -14.62 -16.01
N ARG A 161 -3.62 -14.95 -16.35
CA ARG A 161 -4.14 -14.85 -17.71
C ARG A 161 -4.80 -13.48 -17.88
N VAL A 162 -4.46 -12.80 -18.95
CA VAL A 162 -5.01 -11.50 -19.32
C VAL A 162 -5.72 -11.64 -20.65
N GLU A 163 -6.90 -11.06 -20.74
CA GLU A 163 -7.66 -10.91 -21.98
C GLU A 163 -8.31 -9.51 -22.00
N PRO A 164 -8.79 -9.02 -23.14
CA PRO A 164 -9.42 -7.70 -23.21
C PRO A 164 -10.56 -7.53 -22.19
N GLY A 165 -10.31 -6.70 -21.18
CA GLY A 165 -11.28 -6.38 -20.13
C GLY A 165 -11.37 -7.37 -18.97
N ALA A 166 -10.55 -8.42 -18.91
CA ALA A 166 -10.58 -9.36 -17.79
C ALA A 166 -9.20 -9.89 -17.43
N ILE A 167 -9.03 -10.23 -16.16
CA ILE A 167 -7.83 -10.89 -15.66
C ILE A 167 -8.21 -12.07 -14.77
N TYR A 168 -7.41 -13.11 -14.85
CA TYR A 168 -7.61 -14.33 -14.10
C TYR A 168 -6.30 -14.79 -13.49
N ILE A 169 -6.35 -15.30 -12.27
CA ILE A 169 -5.21 -15.93 -11.63
C ILE A 169 -5.40 -17.43 -11.59
N LYS A 170 -4.29 -18.16 -11.73
CA LYS A 170 -4.24 -19.60 -11.50
C LYS A 170 -3.22 -19.89 -10.41
N ARG A 171 -3.68 -20.23 -9.20
CA ARG A 171 -2.78 -20.78 -8.18
C ARG A 171 -2.45 -22.22 -8.51
N SER A 172 -1.28 -22.67 -8.06
CA SER A 172 -0.78 -24.02 -8.35
C SER A 172 -1.64 -25.13 -7.74
N GLU A 173 -2.34 -24.85 -6.65
CA GLU A 173 -3.19 -25.82 -5.93
C GLU A 173 -4.68 -25.70 -6.29
N ASP A 174 -5.09 -24.62 -6.97
CA ASP A 174 -6.49 -24.42 -7.32
C ASP A 174 -6.87 -25.34 -8.50
N GLU A 175 -8.13 -25.75 -8.59
CA GLU A 175 -8.68 -26.49 -9.74
C GLU A 175 -9.08 -25.53 -10.87
N ALA A 176 -9.69 -24.40 -10.53
CA ALA A 176 -10.17 -23.39 -11.46
C ALA A 176 -9.27 -22.13 -11.47
N GLU A 177 -9.51 -21.26 -12.45
CA GLU A 177 -9.00 -19.88 -12.43
C GLU A 177 -9.94 -18.99 -11.61
N GLU A 178 -9.40 -17.93 -11.00
CA GLU A 178 -10.16 -16.93 -10.26
C GLU A 178 -10.04 -15.57 -10.95
N GLU A 179 -11.16 -14.94 -11.28
CA GLU A 179 -11.17 -13.61 -11.87
C GLU A 179 -10.84 -12.53 -10.84
N LYS A 180 -10.08 -11.50 -11.24
CA LYS A 180 -9.65 -10.40 -10.38
C LYS A 180 -9.93 -9.04 -11.03
N ALA A 181 -9.99 -8.00 -10.22
CA ALA A 181 -10.17 -6.62 -10.68
C ALA A 181 -8.91 -6.10 -11.38
N TYR A 182 -7.74 -6.38 -10.81
CA TYR A 182 -6.43 -6.06 -11.40
C TYR A 182 -5.30 -6.85 -10.73
N ALA A 183 -4.14 -6.90 -11.39
CA ALA A 183 -2.95 -7.59 -10.91
C ALA A 183 -1.78 -6.61 -10.80
N HIS A 184 -1.11 -6.61 -9.65
CA HIS A 184 0.03 -5.76 -9.33
C HIS A 184 1.33 -6.57 -9.33
N PHE A 185 2.31 -6.12 -10.14
CA PHE A 185 3.55 -6.83 -10.45
C PHE A 185 4.79 -6.10 -9.92
N GLN A 186 4.80 -5.77 -8.63
CA GLN A 186 5.90 -5.07 -7.99
C GLN A 186 7.31 -5.59 -8.36
N LYS A 187 8.25 -4.66 -8.54
CA LYS A 187 9.72 -4.83 -8.45
C LYS A 187 10.32 -5.98 -9.27
N ARG A 188 9.78 -6.26 -10.46
CA ARG A 188 10.31 -7.30 -11.35
C ARG A 188 10.48 -6.79 -12.78
N ASP A 189 11.45 -7.38 -13.47
CA ASP A 189 11.66 -7.17 -14.90
C ASP A 189 11.04 -8.35 -15.66
N PHE A 190 10.50 -8.07 -16.84
CA PHE A 190 9.85 -9.05 -17.69
C PHE A 190 10.63 -9.30 -18.97
N ASP A 191 10.73 -10.57 -19.35
CA ASP A 191 11.01 -11.00 -20.70
C ASP A 191 9.66 -11.05 -21.45
N ILE A 192 9.53 -10.28 -22.53
CA ILE A 192 8.29 -10.23 -23.32
C ILE A 192 8.52 -11.03 -24.60
N LEU A 193 7.80 -12.15 -24.75
CA LEU A 193 7.80 -12.97 -25.95
C LEU A 193 6.77 -12.43 -26.96
N PRO A 194 6.82 -12.86 -28.24
CA PRO A 194 5.80 -12.49 -29.21
C PRO A 194 4.38 -12.81 -28.72
N LEU A 195 3.49 -11.83 -28.83
CA LEU A 195 2.09 -11.92 -28.41
C LEU A 195 1.18 -12.06 -29.63
N ASN A 196 -0.01 -12.62 -29.40
CA ASN A 196 -1.05 -12.70 -30.41
C ASN A 196 -1.82 -11.39 -30.52
N ASP A 197 -2.45 -11.16 -31.68
CA ASP A 197 -3.28 -9.97 -31.94
C ASP A 197 -4.66 -10.03 -31.25
N ASP A 198 -5.04 -11.18 -30.69
CA ASP A 198 -6.31 -11.37 -29.96
C ASP A 198 -6.33 -10.69 -28.58
N GLY A 199 -5.18 -10.18 -28.12
CA GLY A 199 -5.02 -9.51 -26.84
C GLY A 199 -4.96 -10.46 -25.65
N GLN A 200 -5.00 -11.79 -25.85
CA GLN A 200 -4.84 -12.75 -24.78
C GLN A 200 -3.36 -13.08 -24.56
N TYR A 201 -2.91 -13.03 -23.30
CA TYR A 201 -1.57 -13.46 -22.91
C TYR A 201 -1.51 -13.92 -21.47
N TYR A 202 -0.40 -14.52 -21.10
CA TYR A 202 -0.10 -15.01 -19.77
C TYR A 202 1.08 -14.25 -19.20
N VAL A 203 0.95 -13.83 -17.95
CA VAL A 203 2.06 -13.34 -17.13
C VAL A 203 2.47 -14.46 -16.19
N LEU A 204 3.67 -14.98 -16.43
CA LEU A 204 4.37 -15.93 -15.59
C LEU A 204 5.32 -15.16 -14.64
N SER A 205 6.20 -15.86 -13.94
CA SER A 205 7.11 -15.26 -12.94
C SER A 205 7.83 -13.99 -13.41
N ASN A 206 8.60 -14.08 -14.49
CA ASN A 206 9.27 -12.96 -15.14
C ASN A 206 9.10 -12.98 -16.66
N THR A 207 8.05 -13.61 -17.17
CA THR A 207 7.83 -13.75 -18.61
C THR A 207 6.39 -13.43 -18.97
N ILE A 208 6.20 -12.66 -20.04
CA ILE A 208 4.90 -12.43 -20.67
C ILE A 208 4.90 -13.17 -22.01
N CYS A 209 3.94 -14.07 -22.22
CA CYS A 209 3.88 -14.96 -23.39
C CYS A 209 2.48 -15.48 -23.70
N THR A 210 2.32 -16.21 -24.81
CA THR A 210 1.04 -16.80 -25.23
C THR A 210 0.86 -18.26 -24.79
N ASP A 211 1.94 -18.91 -24.36
CA ASP A 211 1.93 -20.28 -23.84
C ASP A 211 1.96 -20.25 -22.31
N LYS A 212 0.86 -20.72 -21.69
CA LYS A 212 0.72 -20.81 -20.23
C LYS A 212 1.66 -21.84 -19.58
N ASP A 213 2.10 -22.83 -20.36
CA ASP A 213 2.95 -23.92 -19.89
C ASP A 213 4.44 -23.61 -20.06
N TYR A 214 4.78 -22.46 -20.66
CA TYR A 214 6.15 -22.00 -20.85
C TYR A 214 6.90 -21.94 -19.52
N LYS A 215 8.03 -22.64 -19.42
CA LYS A 215 8.89 -22.60 -18.23
C LYS A 215 9.86 -21.44 -18.36
N GLY A 216 9.31 -20.24 -18.14
CA GLY A 216 10.04 -18.99 -18.26
C GLY A 216 11.09 -18.75 -17.19
N ARG A 217 11.69 -17.56 -17.24
CA ARG A 217 12.68 -17.15 -16.24
C ARG A 217 11.99 -17.01 -14.88
N VAL A 218 12.55 -17.68 -13.86
CA VAL A 218 12.14 -17.49 -12.47
C VAL A 218 13.28 -16.81 -11.73
N THR A 219 13.20 -15.49 -11.56
CA THR A 219 14.19 -14.77 -10.76
C THR A 219 13.77 -14.81 -9.30
N ILE A 220 14.36 -15.72 -8.52
CA ILE A 220 14.15 -15.76 -7.08
C ILE A 220 14.97 -14.63 -6.44
N LYS A 221 14.36 -13.47 -6.23
CA LYS A 221 14.87 -12.52 -5.24
C LYS A 221 14.58 -13.12 -3.86
N LYS A 222 15.60 -13.74 -3.23
CA LYS A 222 15.47 -14.19 -1.84
C LYS A 222 15.02 -13.00 -0.99
N SER A 223 13.92 -13.14 -0.27
CA SER A 223 13.57 -12.11 0.70
C SER A 223 14.67 -12.07 1.75
N ASN A 224 15.28 -10.91 1.96
CA ASN A 224 16.12 -10.70 3.15
C ASN A 224 15.23 -10.60 4.41
N ARG A 225 14.20 -11.44 4.57
CA ARG A 225 13.31 -11.51 5.73
C ARG A 225 14.02 -11.97 7.02
N LYS A 226 15.36 -12.00 7.07
CA LYS A 226 16.14 -11.66 8.28
C LYS A 226 16.03 -10.15 8.61
N TRP A 227 14.80 -9.64 8.62
CA TRP A 227 14.45 -8.43 9.33
C TRP A 227 13.41 -8.86 10.36
N GLU A 228 13.90 -9.49 11.42
CA GLU A 228 13.19 -9.42 12.70
C GLU A 228 12.75 -7.98 12.88
N ILE A 229 11.54 -7.80 13.40
CA ILE A 229 11.06 -6.58 14.00
C ILE A 229 12.01 -6.27 15.18
N LYS A 230 13.21 -5.77 14.90
CA LYS A 230 14.21 -5.32 15.85
C LYS A 230 14.66 -3.93 15.46
N ARG A 231 13.99 -2.97 16.12
CA ARG A 231 14.57 -1.76 16.74
C ARG A 231 15.84 -1.19 16.09
N ALA A 232 15.76 -0.72 14.85
CA ALA A 232 16.81 0.12 14.27
C ALA A 232 16.23 1.28 13.44
N GLN A 233 15.19 1.93 13.95
CA GLN A 233 14.68 3.21 13.41
C GLN A 233 14.79 4.37 14.40
N CYS A 234 15.45 4.21 15.55
CA CYS A 234 15.68 5.33 16.47
C CYS A 234 16.99 6.10 16.19
N GLY A 235 18.05 5.45 15.68
CA GLY A 235 19.39 6.08 15.63
C GLY A 235 19.52 7.27 14.67
N LYS A 236 19.02 7.16 13.43
CA LYS A 236 19.20 8.20 12.39
C LYS A 236 18.09 9.26 12.33
N ILE A 237 16.93 8.99 12.91
CA ILE A 237 15.86 10.00 13.05
C ILE A 237 16.21 10.98 14.19
N LEU A 238 16.96 10.54 15.21
CA LEU A 238 17.49 11.43 16.25
C LEU A 238 18.46 12.47 15.66
N GLU A 239 19.34 12.12 14.72
CA GLU A 239 20.23 13.11 14.08
C GLU A 239 19.47 14.24 13.36
N ILE A 240 18.31 13.94 12.75
CA ILE A 240 17.49 14.95 12.05
C ILE A 240 16.73 15.84 13.06
N ILE A 241 16.31 15.27 14.19
CA ILE A 241 15.64 16.03 15.27
C ILE A 241 16.65 16.93 16.01
N PHE A 242 17.90 16.48 16.18
CA PHE A 242 18.93 17.21 16.92
C PHE A 242 19.82 18.13 16.08
N GLN A 243 19.82 18.03 14.74
CA GLN A 243 20.47 19.04 13.88
C GLN A 243 19.65 20.34 13.74
N GLY A 244 18.38 20.34 14.19
CA GLY A 244 17.48 21.51 14.19
C GLY A 244 17.49 22.33 15.48
N THR A 245 18.19 21.89 16.53
CA THR A 245 18.35 22.64 17.78
C THR A 245 19.81 23.00 17.95
N GLY A 246 20.12 24.30 17.91
CA GLY A 246 21.46 24.81 18.12
C GLY A 246 22.07 24.33 19.45
N ARG A 247 23.41 24.22 19.41
CA ARG A 247 24.36 24.02 20.51
C ARG A 247 23.78 24.16 21.92
N THR A 248 23.83 23.07 22.69
CA THR A 248 24.11 23.11 24.12
C THR A 248 25.03 21.94 24.47
N ASP A 249 26.01 22.24 25.31
CA ASP A 249 27.29 21.55 25.48
C ASP A 249 27.24 20.08 25.93
N ASP A 250 28.24 19.33 25.47
CA ASP A 250 28.68 18.03 25.95
C ASP A 250 28.99 18.08 27.46
N LYS A 251 28.07 17.56 28.28
CA LYS A 251 28.32 16.85 29.55
C LYS A 251 26.99 16.32 30.09
N ASP A 252 27.04 15.17 30.73
CA ASP A 252 25.93 14.48 31.41
C ASP A 252 24.98 13.62 30.56
N ILE A 253 25.54 12.61 29.89
CA ILE A 253 24.85 11.31 29.72
C ILE A 253 25.79 10.20 30.19
N LYS A 254 25.93 10.08 31.50
CA LYS A 254 26.15 8.80 32.15
C LYS A 254 25.07 8.62 33.20
N ASP A 255 24.51 7.42 33.17
CA ASP A 255 23.70 6.79 34.21
C ASP A 255 22.17 6.76 33.98
N ARG A 256 21.58 5.62 34.38
CA ARG A 256 20.20 5.14 34.19
C ARG A 256 19.95 4.23 32.99
N THR A 257 20.69 3.12 32.95
CA THR A 257 20.06 1.82 32.74
C THR A 257 19.13 1.52 33.92
N ASP A 258 17.81 1.51 33.72
CA ASP A 258 16.95 0.78 34.65
C ASP A 258 15.73 0.14 33.99
N ARG A 259 15.58 -1.14 34.32
CA ARG A 259 14.58 -2.07 33.79
C ARG A 259 13.20 -1.70 34.33
N LYS A 260 12.22 -1.49 33.45
CA LYS A 260 10.79 -1.73 33.78
C LYS A 260 10.10 -2.50 32.66
N ARG A 261 9.80 -3.77 32.97
CA ARG A 261 8.86 -4.63 32.24
C ARG A 261 7.47 -4.01 32.38
N TYR A 262 6.78 -3.76 31.28
CA TYR A 262 5.35 -3.45 31.27
C TYR A 262 4.60 -4.65 30.71
N THR A 263 3.87 -5.34 31.59
CA THR A 263 2.87 -6.36 31.30
C THR A 263 1.55 -5.69 30.92
N TRP A 264 0.94 -6.12 29.82
CA TRP A 264 -0.40 -5.69 29.38
C TRP A 264 -1.50 -6.50 30.10
N PRO A 265 -2.59 -5.90 30.58
CA PRO A 265 -3.74 -6.66 31.07
C PRO A 265 -4.58 -7.20 29.90
N MET A 266 -4.83 -8.51 29.90
CA MET A 266 -5.86 -9.14 29.08
C MET A 266 -7.25 -8.81 29.66
N HIS A 267 -8.14 -8.21 28.87
CA HIS A 267 -9.55 -8.09 29.23
C HIS A 267 -10.27 -9.41 28.95
N THR A 268 -10.79 -10.01 30.02
CA THR A 268 -11.61 -11.22 30.02
C THR A 268 -13.05 -10.91 29.61
N LYS A 269 -13.60 -11.80 28.78
CA LYS A 269 -15.01 -11.86 28.38
C LYS A 269 -15.91 -11.96 29.63
N ARG A 270 -16.95 -11.12 29.73
CA ARG A 270 -18.08 -11.36 30.63
C ARG A 270 -19.29 -11.88 29.85
N ASN A 271 -19.67 -13.10 30.22
CA ASN A 271 -20.94 -13.74 29.90
C ASN A 271 -22.12 -12.86 30.32
N ILE A 272 -23.09 -12.68 29.42
CA ILE A 272 -24.46 -12.33 29.79
C ILE A 272 -25.29 -13.61 29.61
N ARG A 273 -25.73 -14.19 30.73
CA ARG A 273 -26.83 -15.16 30.76
C ARG A 273 -28.09 -14.43 31.20
N SER A 274 -29.16 -14.69 30.47
CA SER A 274 -30.56 -14.40 30.77
C SER A 274 -31.01 -14.95 32.14
N ARG A 275 -31.88 -14.20 32.84
CA ARG A 275 -33.22 -14.63 33.27
C ARG A 275 -33.86 -13.61 34.22
N SER A 276 -35.00 -13.07 33.79
CA SER A 276 -36.30 -13.17 34.46
C SER A 276 -37.36 -12.64 33.49
#